data_AF-A0AA38RUC9-F1
#
_entry.id   AF-A0AA38RUC9-F1
#
_cell.length_a   1.000
_cell.length_b   1.000
_cell.length_c   1.000
_cell.angle_alpha   90.00
_cell.angle_beta   90.00
_cell.angle_gamma   90.00
#
_symmetry.space_group_name_H-M   'P 1'
#
loop_
_entity.id
_entity.type
_entity.pdbx_description
1 polymer ?
#
loop_
_entity_poly.entity_id
_entity_poly.type
_entity_poly.pdbx_seq_one_letter_code
_entity_poly.pdbx_strand_id
1 'polypeptide(L)'
;MRSNSLARLASAGLAALALAEDLLFYGNLTYNEYREATSVLGLSAHIASDAEWRSMTSSDFANYKAIIIPDPSCGSLNQVAFLDETKFAWGPAIAGNIILIGTDPTFHSSSRPGALTLIDDAVRFAAAGNGTGLYFSLSCYYDAVTSSTVNSLSYFGTFTVRGRLACYNDAHIVANASALMALDDADLSNWSCSVHEVFASYPTTGLYGFEPLAIARNAIGEGVQTFADGSTGVPYIIVKGATPAGCGNGIFEPHFGEECDEGPMNGNPGSGCSSSCKCTNGAVAPGVCHPVPANSTYNPTLSTPSVSTPPLFASITMPPPFTRSSSVPLITSSSQFSNSSLSSVSTPAEPSTTVLSTSTSFMNTSSMACHINTPIHRPSNCFTQSLYIRFA
;
A
#
# COMPACT_ATOMS: atom_id res chain seq x y z
N MET A 1 -53.02 -42.40 -31.91
CA MET A 1 -51.56 -42.35 -31.82
C MET A 1 -51.13 -40.91 -32.10
N ARG A 2 -50.44 -40.29 -31.13
CA ARG A 2 -49.92 -38.91 -31.18
C ARG A 2 -48.71 -38.85 -32.11
N SER A 3 -48.50 -37.69 -32.77
CA SER A 3 -47.17 -37.10 -33.03
C SER A 3 -47.32 -35.70 -33.61
N ASN A 4 -47.38 -34.69 -32.74
CA ASN A 4 -47.02 -33.31 -33.10
C ASN A 4 -45.54 -33.13 -32.76
N SER A 5 -44.72 -32.86 -33.77
CA SER A 5 -43.29 -32.62 -33.61
C SER A 5 -43.08 -31.13 -33.29
N LEU A 6 -42.74 -30.84 -32.03
CA LEU A 6 -42.28 -29.52 -31.59
C LEU A 6 -40.77 -29.44 -31.82
N ALA A 7 -40.36 -28.71 -32.86
CA ALA A 7 -38.99 -28.27 -33.01
C ALA A 7 -38.68 -27.22 -31.93
N ARG A 8 -37.90 -27.62 -30.92
CA ARG A 8 -37.25 -26.69 -29.98
C ARG A 8 -35.92 -26.27 -30.60
N LEU A 9 -35.82 -25.03 -31.09
CA LEU A 9 -34.53 -24.38 -31.25
C LEU A 9 -34.01 -24.04 -29.85
N ALA A 10 -32.98 -24.77 -29.40
CA ALA A 10 -32.15 -24.34 -28.29
C ALA A 10 -31.09 -23.39 -28.85
N SER A 11 -31.27 -22.10 -28.62
CA SER A 11 -30.18 -21.13 -28.79
C SER A 11 -29.19 -21.36 -27.65
N ALA A 12 -28.12 -22.09 -27.92
CA ALA A 12 -26.96 -22.13 -27.05
C ALA A 12 -26.27 -20.75 -27.15
N GLY A 13 -26.43 -19.93 -26.11
CA GLY A 13 -25.63 -18.73 -25.96
C GLY A 13 -24.17 -19.14 -25.77
N LEU A 14 -23.30 -18.80 -26.73
CA LEU A 14 -21.88 -18.71 -26.46
C LEU A 14 -21.69 -17.57 -25.46
N ALA A 15 -21.55 -17.91 -24.17
CA ALA A 15 -20.89 -17.01 -23.25
C ALA A 15 -19.45 -16.86 -23.75
N ALA A 16 -19.14 -15.71 -24.34
CA ALA A 16 -17.75 -15.31 -24.48
C ALA A 16 -17.20 -15.25 -23.05
N LEU A 17 -16.30 -16.17 -22.72
CA LEU A 17 -15.41 -15.99 -21.58
C LEU A 17 -14.56 -14.78 -21.94
N ALA A 18 -15.04 -13.58 -21.60
CA ALA A 18 -14.17 -12.43 -21.50
C ALA A 18 -13.13 -12.83 -20.45
N LEU A 19 -11.90 -13.08 -20.90
CA LEU A 19 -10.79 -13.24 -19.98
C LEU A 19 -10.68 -11.89 -19.26
N ALA A 20 -10.85 -11.89 -17.94
CA ALA A 20 -10.58 -10.71 -17.14
C ALA A 20 -9.12 -10.27 -17.40
N GLU A 21 -8.89 -8.98 -17.58
CA GLU A 21 -7.53 -8.46 -17.63
C GLU A 21 -6.79 -8.74 -16.31
N ASP A 22 -5.45 -8.74 -16.36
CA ASP A 22 -4.63 -9.05 -15.19
C ASP A 22 -4.78 -7.98 -14.10
N LEU A 23 -4.79 -6.71 -14.47
CA LEU A 23 -4.71 -5.59 -13.54
C LEU A 23 -5.92 -4.66 -13.66
N LEU A 24 -6.35 -4.09 -12.52
CA LEU A 24 -7.39 -3.06 -12.48
C LEU A 24 -6.80 -1.70 -12.10
N PHE A 25 -7.08 -0.69 -12.92
CA PHE A 25 -6.79 0.72 -12.68
C PHE A 25 -8.09 1.52 -12.61
N TYR A 26 -8.09 2.61 -11.83
CA TYR A 26 -9.22 3.51 -11.71
C TYR A 26 -9.08 4.75 -12.59
N GLY A 27 -10.11 5.03 -13.38
CA GLY A 27 -10.29 6.27 -14.11
C GLY A 27 -9.11 6.60 -15.01
N ASN A 28 -8.51 7.78 -14.81
CA ASN A 28 -7.34 8.22 -15.56
C ASN A 28 -6.02 8.02 -14.81
N LEU A 29 -6.02 7.28 -13.70
CA LEU A 29 -4.81 6.99 -12.92
C LEU A 29 -3.96 5.97 -13.69
N THR A 30 -3.30 6.43 -14.74
CA THR A 30 -2.51 5.63 -15.68
C THR A 30 -1.14 6.30 -15.86
N TYR A 31 -0.27 6.08 -14.88
CA TYR A 31 1.07 6.66 -14.81
C TYR A 31 2.12 5.63 -15.23
N ASN A 32 3.35 5.73 -14.70
CA ASN A 32 4.40 4.81 -15.09
C ASN A 32 4.07 3.38 -14.72
N GLU A 33 3.37 3.13 -13.61
CA GLU A 33 2.90 1.79 -13.25
C GLU A 33 2.07 1.15 -14.36
N TYR A 34 1.20 1.92 -15.04
CA TYR A 34 0.42 1.40 -16.17
C TYR A 34 1.32 1.09 -17.37
N ARG A 35 2.25 2.00 -17.71
CA ARG A 35 3.18 1.81 -18.83
C ARG A 35 4.08 0.59 -18.59
N GLU A 36 4.72 0.52 -17.43
CA GLU A 36 5.63 -0.57 -17.05
C GLU A 36 4.86 -1.90 -17.03
N ALA A 37 3.69 -1.95 -16.39
CA ALA A 37 2.86 -3.15 -16.35
C ALA A 37 2.53 -3.69 -17.75
N THR A 38 2.12 -2.83 -18.66
CA THR A 38 1.66 -3.24 -19.99
C THR A 38 2.79 -3.47 -20.99
N SER A 39 3.85 -2.65 -20.92
CA SER A 39 4.90 -2.59 -21.95
C SER A 39 6.17 -3.35 -21.56
N VAL A 40 6.44 -3.49 -20.26
CA VAL A 40 7.65 -4.15 -19.74
C VAL A 40 7.30 -5.49 -19.11
N LEU A 41 6.23 -5.55 -18.31
CA LEU A 41 5.81 -6.77 -17.63
C LEU A 41 4.89 -7.66 -18.48
N GLY A 42 4.29 -7.12 -19.54
CA GLY A 42 3.38 -7.86 -20.42
C GLY A 42 2.06 -8.25 -19.75
N LEU A 43 1.64 -7.53 -18.72
CA LEU A 43 0.37 -7.71 -18.04
C LEU A 43 -0.73 -6.92 -18.78
N SER A 44 -1.89 -7.53 -18.93
CA SER A 44 -3.08 -6.85 -19.41
C SER A 44 -3.68 -5.95 -18.31
N ALA A 45 -4.30 -4.84 -18.71
CA ALA A 45 -4.84 -3.88 -17.75
C ALA A 45 -6.22 -3.37 -18.18
N HIS A 46 -7.17 -3.44 -17.25
CA HIS A 46 -8.47 -2.80 -17.35
C HIS A 46 -8.44 -1.43 -16.68
N ILE A 47 -8.88 -0.41 -17.41
CA ILE A 47 -9.06 0.94 -16.89
C ILE A 47 -10.56 1.16 -16.64
N ALA A 48 -11.01 0.93 -15.41
CA ALA A 48 -12.41 1.09 -15.05
C ALA A 48 -12.78 2.57 -14.94
N SER A 49 -13.89 2.98 -15.54
CA SER A 49 -14.44 4.32 -15.32
C SER A 49 -14.91 4.50 -13.87
N ASP A 50 -15.13 5.74 -13.40
CA ASP A 50 -15.68 5.97 -12.05
C ASP A 50 -17.03 5.27 -11.84
N ALA A 51 -17.93 5.39 -12.82
CA ALA A 51 -19.24 4.76 -12.76
C ALA A 51 -19.15 3.23 -12.71
N GLU A 52 -18.21 2.65 -13.46
CA GLU A 52 -17.94 1.22 -13.46
C GLU A 52 -17.36 0.75 -12.13
N TRP A 53 -16.27 1.37 -11.66
CA TRP A 53 -15.64 1.05 -10.37
C TRP A 53 -16.64 1.07 -9.22
N ARG A 54 -17.50 2.09 -9.17
CA ARG A 54 -18.52 2.22 -8.13
C ARG A 54 -19.67 1.22 -8.25
N SER A 55 -19.85 0.63 -9.43
CA SER A 55 -20.83 -0.45 -9.66
C SER A 55 -20.28 -1.85 -9.35
N MET A 56 -18.96 -2.00 -9.27
CA MET A 56 -18.31 -3.28 -9.02
C MET A 56 -18.59 -3.79 -7.61
N THR A 57 -18.92 -5.07 -7.54
CA THR A 57 -19.03 -5.85 -6.30
C THR A 57 -17.67 -6.39 -5.89
N SER A 58 -17.55 -6.92 -4.66
CA SER A 58 -16.33 -7.62 -4.24
C SER A 58 -15.98 -8.80 -5.15
N SER A 59 -16.97 -9.47 -5.74
CA SER A 59 -16.72 -10.55 -6.70
C SER A 59 -16.15 -10.02 -8.02
N ASP A 60 -16.51 -8.80 -8.43
CA ASP A 60 -15.99 -8.21 -9.65
C ASP A 60 -14.52 -7.81 -9.46
N PHE A 61 -14.18 -7.20 -8.32
CA PHE A 61 -12.80 -6.91 -7.93
C PHE A 61 -11.93 -8.17 -7.79
N ALA A 62 -12.51 -9.28 -7.32
CA ALA A 62 -11.79 -10.55 -7.13
C ALA A 62 -11.33 -11.23 -8.44
N ASN A 63 -11.77 -10.74 -9.61
CA ASN A 63 -11.40 -11.31 -10.90
C ASN A 63 -10.01 -10.86 -11.40
N TYR A 64 -9.41 -9.83 -10.79
CA TYR A 64 -8.11 -9.30 -11.21
C TYR A 64 -6.98 -9.94 -10.40
N LYS A 65 -5.79 -10.04 -10.98
CA LYS A 65 -4.57 -10.42 -10.23
C LYS A 65 -4.20 -9.35 -9.21
N ALA A 66 -4.35 -8.07 -9.55
CA ALA A 66 -4.15 -6.98 -8.61
C ALA A 66 -4.94 -5.71 -8.96
N ILE A 67 -5.27 -4.94 -7.92
CA ILE A 67 -5.68 -3.55 -8.03
C ILE A 67 -4.42 -2.67 -7.93
N ILE A 68 -4.25 -1.75 -8.86
CA ILE A 68 -3.08 -0.85 -8.90
C ILE A 68 -3.55 0.59 -8.64
N ILE A 69 -3.10 1.16 -7.53
CA ILE A 69 -3.24 2.58 -7.23
C ILE A 69 -1.87 3.25 -7.43
N PRO A 70 -1.63 3.82 -8.63
CA PRO A 70 -0.32 4.30 -9.03
C PRO A 70 0.04 5.64 -8.38
N ASP A 71 1.32 5.99 -8.43
CA ASP A 71 1.82 7.31 -8.08
C ASP A 71 1.48 8.35 -9.18
N PRO A 72 0.68 9.39 -8.89
CA PRO A 72 0.39 10.47 -9.82
C PRO A 72 1.50 11.53 -9.96
N SER A 73 2.74 11.23 -9.61
CA SER A 73 3.84 12.20 -9.52
C SER A 73 3.57 13.29 -8.48
N CYS A 74 3.35 12.86 -7.23
CA CYS A 74 3.01 13.70 -6.08
C CYS A 74 1.55 14.23 -6.12
N GLY A 75 0.62 13.43 -5.56
CA GLY A 75 -0.81 13.72 -5.59
C GLY A 75 -1.42 14.24 -4.27
N SER A 76 -2.74 14.36 -4.25
CA SER A 76 -3.53 14.76 -3.08
C SER A 76 -4.64 13.75 -2.74
N LEU A 77 -5.09 13.74 -1.49
CA LEU A 77 -6.15 12.83 -1.01
C LEU A 77 -7.45 12.89 -1.83
N ASN A 78 -7.76 14.03 -2.44
CA ASN A 78 -8.94 14.16 -3.29
C ASN A 78 -8.89 13.25 -4.54
N GLN A 79 -7.70 12.95 -5.06
CA GLN A 79 -7.53 12.08 -6.23
C GLN A 79 -7.82 10.61 -5.91
N VAL A 80 -7.73 10.22 -4.64
CA VAL A 80 -7.93 8.85 -4.16
C VAL A 80 -9.11 8.70 -3.19
N ALA A 81 -9.97 9.72 -3.10
CA ALA A 81 -11.14 9.70 -2.23
C ALA A 81 -12.08 8.51 -2.52
N PHE A 82 -12.17 8.08 -3.78
CA PHE A 82 -12.95 6.92 -4.20
C PHE A 82 -12.57 5.63 -3.45
N LEU A 83 -11.30 5.48 -3.04
CA LEU A 83 -10.86 4.30 -2.28
C LEU A 83 -11.53 4.23 -0.93
N ASP A 84 -11.58 5.34 -0.20
CA ASP A 84 -12.20 5.40 1.12
C ASP A 84 -13.72 5.21 1.04
N GLU A 85 -14.34 5.75 0.00
CA GLU A 85 -15.77 5.65 -0.26
C GLU A 85 -16.21 4.23 -0.66
N THR A 86 -15.34 3.47 -1.33
CA THR A 86 -15.67 2.16 -1.90
C THR A 86 -14.94 0.98 -1.23
N LYS A 87 -14.20 1.21 -0.12
CA LYS A 87 -13.39 0.16 0.56
C LYS A 87 -14.14 -1.08 1.00
N PHE A 88 -15.44 -0.98 1.25
CA PHE A 88 -16.25 -2.15 1.58
C PHE A 88 -16.58 -3.04 0.37
N ALA A 89 -16.41 -2.53 -0.86
CA ALA A 89 -16.53 -3.32 -2.08
C ALA A 89 -15.19 -3.94 -2.47
N TRP A 90 -14.12 -3.14 -2.62
CA TRP A 90 -12.82 -3.65 -3.09
C TRP A 90 -11.99 -4.33 -1.99
N GLY A 91 -12.06 -3.87 -0.73
CA GLY A 91 -11.27 -4.41 0.38
C GLY A 91 -11.44 -5.92 0.58
N PRO A 92 -12.68 -6.45 0.66
CA PRO A 92 -12.92 -7.89 0.78
C PRO A 92 -12.41 -8.75 -0.39
N ALA A 93 -12.15 -8.15 -1.56
CA ALA A 93 -11.61 -8.87 -2.71
C ALA A 93 -10.09 -9.11 -2.58
N ILE A 94 -9.39 -8.33 -1.76
CA ILE A 94 -7.95 -8.41 -1.61
C ILE A 94 -7.57 -9.59 -0.71
N ALA A 95 -7.27 -10.72 -1.32
CA ALA A 95 -6.82 -11.94 -0.64
C ALA A 95 -5.31 -12.21 -0.85
N GLY A 96 -4.71 -11.60 -1.88
CA GLY A 96 -3.33 -11.82 -2.30
C GLY A 96 -2.30 -10.95 -1.57
N ASN A 97 -1.21 -10.67 -2.28
CA ASN A 97 -0.10 -9.86 -1.82
C ASN A 97 -0.48 -8.38 -1.77
N ILE A 98 -0.03 -7.66 -0.75
CA ILE A 98 -0.25 -6.21 -0.64
C ILE A 98 1.10 -5.53 -0.52
N ILE A 99 1.35 -4.48 -1.30
CA ILE A 99 2.49 -3.59 -1.16
C ILE A 99 2.02 -2.14 -1.04
N LEU A 100 2.46 -1.49 0.03
CA LEU A 100 2.16 -0.09 0.34
C LEU A 100 3.47 0.70 0.35
N ILE A 101 3.51 1.80 -0.41
CA ILE A 101 4.75 2.53 -0.73
C ILE A 101 4.59 4.00 -0.34
N GLY A 102 5.41 4.49 0.60
CA GLY A 102 5.44 5.89 1.09
C GLY A 102 6.38 6.80 0.30
N THR A 103 6.39 6.68 -1.02
CA THR A 103 7.21 7.49 -1.93
C THR A 103 6.54 7.61 -3.31
N ASP A 104 7.10 8.46 -4.18
CA ASP A 104 6.58 8.87 -5.50
C ASP A 104 7.47 8.35 -6.67
N PRO A 105 7.48 7.02 -6.93
CA PRO A 105 8.39 6.44 -7.92
C PRO A 105 8.11 6.91 -9.36
N THR A 106 6.88 7.29 -9.69
CA THR A 106 6.57 7.86 -11.02
C THR A 106 7.29 9.20 -11.19
N PHE A 107 7.28 10.06 -10.18
CA PHE A 107 8.02 11.33 -10.23
C PHE A 107 9.52 11.11 -10.48
N HIS A 108 10.12 10.15 -9.77
CA HIS A 108 11.57 9.91 -9.82
C HIS A 108 12.07 9.09 -11.02
N SER A 109 11.21 8.27 -11.62
CA SER A 109 11.52 7.36 -12.74
C SER A 109 12.37 7.92 -13.89
N SER A 110 12.21 9.20 -14.23
CA SER A 110 12.91 9.83 -15.36
C SER A 110 14.41 10.02 -15.11
N SER A 111 14.82 10.02 -13.84
CA SER A 111 16.20 10.26 -13.42
C SER A 111 16.77 9.17 -12.52
N ARG A 112 15.91 8.31 -11.97
CA ARG A 112 16.26 7.23 -11.03
C ARG A 112 15.81 5.89 -11.64
N PRO A 113 16.71 5.11 -12.26
CA PRO A 113 16.38 3.78 -12.76
C PRO A 113 15.75 2.88 -11.70
N GLY A 114 16.22 2.97 -10.45
CA GLY A 114 15.68 2.21 -9.33
C GLY A 114 14.20 2.51 -9.01
N ALA A 115 13.67 3.67 -9.42
CA ALA A 115 12.24 3.93 -9.28
C ALA A 115 11.39 3.12 -10.27
N LEU A 116 11.91 2.82 -11.47
CA LEU A 116 11.28 1.86 -12.38
C LEU A 116 11.44 0.43 -11.86
N THR A 117 12.59 0.07 -11.29
CA THR A 117 12.78 -1.23 -10.61
C THR A 117 11.74 -1.42 -9.50
N LEU A 118 11.52 -0.40 -8.66
CA LEU A 118 10.50 -0.45 -7.61
C LEU A 118 9.10 -0.65 -8.20
N ILE A 119 8.73 0.09 -9.24
CA ILE A 119 7.43 -0.07 -9.91
C ILE A 119 7.26 -1.50 -10.45
N ASP A 120 8.23 -1.98 -11.22
CA ASP A 120 8.18 -3.30 -11.87
C ASP A 120 8.01 -4.42 -10.85
N ASP A 121 8.88 -4.44 -9.85
CA ASP A 121 8.91 -5.51 -8.86
C ASP A 121 7.68 -5.45 -7.94
N ALA A 122 7.25 -4.26 -7.53
CA ALA A 122 6.06 -4.11 -6.70
C ALA A 122 4.77 -4.49 -7.45
N VAL A 123 4.64 -4.18 -8.74
CA VAL A 123 3.50 -4.63 -9.56
C VAL A 123 3.53 -6.15 -9.73
N ARG A 124 4.69 -6.75 -10.03
CA ARG A 124 4.84 -8.22 -10.07
C ARG A 124 4.46 -8.85 -8.74
N PHE A 125 4.94 -8.31 -7.62
CA PHE A 125 4.64 -8.81 -6.29
C PHE A 125 3.15 -8.79 -5.99
N ALA A 126 2.47 -7.67 -6.26
CA ALA A 126 1.02 -7.57 -6.07
C ALA A 126 0.26 -8.59 -6.93
N ALA A 127 0.68 -8.79 -8.18
CA ALA A 127 0.01 -9.69 -9.13
C ALA A 127 0.35 -11.19 -8.97
N ALA A 128 1.37 -11.55 -8.18
CA ALA A 128 1.84 -12.93 -8.03
C ALA A 128 1.15 -13.73 -6.91
N GLY A 129 0.32 -13.08 -6.09
CA GLY A 129 -0.33 -13.71 -4.94
C GLY A 129 -1.44 -14.70 -5.32
N ASN A 130 -1.87 -15.52 -4.34
CA ASN A 130 -3.04 -16.38 -4.49
C ASN A 130 -4.31 -15.58 -4.18
N GLY A 131 -4.91 -15.01 -5.23
CA GLY A 131 -6.04 -14.07 -5.15
C GLY A 131 -5.61 -12.63 -5.46
N THR A 132 -6.59 -11.73 -5.58
CA THR A 132 -6.34 -10.32 -5.94
C THR A 132 -5.42 -9.65 -4.92
N GLY A 133 -4.30 -9.10 -5.39
CA GLY A 133 -3.39 -8.28 -4.62
C GLY A 133 -3.67 -6.78 -4.73
N LEU A 134 -2.85 -5.99 -4.04
CA LEU A 134 -2.94 -4.53 -4.04
C LEU A 134 -1.54 -3.91 -4.13
N TYR A 135 -1.33 -3.07 -5.14
CA TYR A 135 -0.26 -2.09 -5.17
C TYR A 135 -0.85 -0.74 -4.81
N PHE A 136 -0.28 -0.05 -3.82
CA PHE A 136 -0.71 1.30 -3.47
C PHE A 136 0.48 2.19 -3.12
N SER A 137 0.82 3.10 -4.03
CA SER A 137 1.70 4.22 -3.73
C SER A 137 0.91 5.33 -3.03
N LEU A 138 1.41 5.76 -1.88
CA LEU A 138 0.93 6.94 -1.18
C LEU A 138 1.40 8.24 -1.85
N SER A 139 2.38 8.17 -2.76
CA SER A 139 2.83 9.30 -3.55
C SER A 139 3.35 10.45 -2.67
N CYS A 140 2.50 11.45 -2.44
CA CYS A 140 2.69 12.54 -1.51
C CYS A 140 1.41 12.85 -0.71
N TYR A 141 0.42 11.93 -0.69
CA TYR A 141 -0.90 12.21 -0.14
C TYR A 141 -0.87 12.69 1.32
N TYR A 142 0.18 12.32 2.06
CA TYR A 142 0.36 12.71 3.45
C TYR A 142 1.65 13.48 3.71
N ASP A 143 2.38 13.93 2.67
CA ASP A 143 3.69 14.60 2.78
C ASP A 143 3.66 15.88 3.64
N ALA A 144 2.52 16.57 3.67
CA ALA A 144 2.36 17.86 4.32
C ALA A 144 1.77 17.75 5.73
N VAL A 145 1.51 16.54 6.24
CA VAL A 145 0.96 16.31 7.59
C VAL A 145 1.98 15.72 8.54
N THR A 146 1.90 16.04 9.82
CA THR A 146 2.79 15.43 10.83
C THR A 146 2.44 13.96 11.06
N SER A 147 1.15 13.64 11.08
CA SER A 147 0.62 12.29 11.27
C SER A 147 -0.82 12.23 10.76
N SER A 148 -1.23 11.10 10.18
CA SER A 148 -2.60 10.87 9.74
C SER A 148 -2.92 9.39 9.63
N THR A 149 -4.20 9.03 9.76
CA THR A 149 -4.70 7.69 9.47
C THR A 149 -4.96 7.53 7.97
N VAL A 150 -4.58 6.38 7.41
CA VAL A 150 -4.90 6.01 6.02
C VAL A 150 -6.27 5.32 5.97
N ASN A 151 -7.35 6.12 5.98
CA ASN A 151 -8.72 5.61 6.12
C ASN A 151 -9.14 4.62 5.01
N SER A 152 -8.61 4.79 3.79
CA SER A 152 -8.87 3.86 2.68
C SER A 152 -8.42 2.43 2.97
N LEU A 153 -7.44 2.24 3.86
CA LEU A 153 -6.92 0.92 4.24
C LEU A 153 -7.64 0.29 5.45
N SER A 154 -8.68 0.94 6.00
CA SER A 154 -9.27 0.52 7.28
C SER A 154 -9.87 -0.90 7.28
N TYR A 155 -10.09 -1.49 6.10
CA TYR A 155 -10.52 -2.90 5.98
C TYR A 155 -9.43 -3.88 6.46
N PHE A 156 -8.15 -3.54 6.24
CA PHE A 156 -7.01 -4.38 6.63
C PHE A 156 -6.51 -4.07 8.04
N GLY A 157 -6.96 -2.96 8.64
CA GLY A 157 -6.62 -2.54 9.99
C GLY A 157 -6.32 -1.05 10.06
N THR A 158 -5.75 -0.60 11.17
CA THR A 158 -5.40 0.82 11.36
C THR A 158 -3.99 1.08 10.89
N PHE A 159 -3.84 2.00 9.95
CA PHE A 159 -2.56 2.47 9.44
C PHE A 159 -2.39 3.94 9.79
N THR A 160 -1.28 4.29 10.42
CA THR A 160 -0.89 5.67 10.68
C THR A 160 0.40 5.96 9.94
N VAL A 161 0.41 7.04 9.16
CA VAL A 161 1.58 7.51 8.42
C VAL A 161 2.01 8.88 8.92
N ARG A 162 3.29 9.19 8.75
CA ARG A 162 3.86 10.53 8.99
C ARG A 162 4.45 11.07 7.71
N GLY A 163 4.10 12.31 7.39
CA GLY A 163 4.83 13.16 6.45
C GLY A 163 5.66 14.20 7.20
N ARG A 164 5.81 15.40 6.60
CA ARG A 164 6.69 16.49 7.05
C ARG A 164 8.06 15.97 7.49
N LEU A 165 8.57 15.03 6.73
CA LEU A 165 9.82 14.35 7.03
C LEU A 165 11.00 15.25 6.67
N ALA A 166 12.17 14.91 7.20
CA ALA A 166 13.41 15.61 6.91
C ALA A 166 13.95 15.34 5.48
N CYS A 167 13.10 14.83 4.57
CA CYS A 167 13.49 14.35 3.25
C CYS A 167 14.59 13.26 3.37
N TYR A 168 14.22 12.10 3.90
CA TYR A 168 15.15 10.98 4.03
C TYR A 168 15.53 10.44 2.65
N ASN A 169 16.80 10.11 2.48
CA ASN A 169 17.40 9.77 1.19
C ASN A 169 18.32 8.53 1.26
N ASP A 170 18.36 7.89 2.42
CA ASP A 170 19.07 6.64 2.72
C ASP A 170 18.01 5.59 3.06
N ALA A 171 17.72 4.74 2.09
CA ALA A 171 16.79 3.64 2.22
C ALA A 171 17.54 2.34 2.53
N HIS A 172 16.87 1.43 3.22
CA HIS A 172 17.43 0.12 3.49
C HIS A 172 16.38 -0.98 3.45
N ILE A 173 16.66 -2.04 2.69
CA ILE A 173 15.85 -3.24 2.63
C ILE A 173 16.16 -4.12 3.85
N VAL A 174 15.11 -4.48 4.60
CA VAL A 174 15.19 -5.20 5.88
C VAL A 174 14.43 -6.53 5.89
N ALA A 175 13.72 -6.84 4.80
CA ALA A 175 13.09 -8.14 4.58
C ALA A 175 13.28 -8.59 3.14
N ASN A 176 13.09 -9.89 2.88
CA ASN A 176 13.14 -10.45 1.54
C ASN A 176 11.73 -10.83 1.08
N ALA A 177 11.42 -10.54 -0.17
CA ALA A 177 10.30 -11.14 -0.87
C ALA A 177 10.83 -11.67 -2.21
N SER A 178 10.63 -12.95 -2.47
CA SER A 178 11.13 -13.63 -3.69
C SER A 178 10.57 -13.06 -5.01
N ALA A 179 9.59 -12.16 -4.96
CA ALA A 179 9.09 -11.43 -6.13
C ALA A 179 9.61 -9.97 -6.23
N LEU A 180 10.45 -9.52 -5.28
CA LEU A 180 11.08 -8.20 -5.24
C LEU A 180 12.61 -8.29 -5.46
N MET A 181 13.06 -9.32 -6.18
CA MET A 181 14.47 -9.75 -6.23
C MET A 181 15.44 -8.80 -6.91
N ALA A 182 14.97 -7.85 -7.73
CA ALA A 182 15.86 -6.92 -8.41
C ALA A 182 16.17 -5.68 -7.56
N LEU A 183 15.36 -5.40 -6.54
CA LEU A 183 15.45 -4.21 -5.73
C LEU A 183 16.57 -4.30 -4.69
N ASP A 184 17.44 -3.30 -4.66
CA ASP A 184 18.45 -3.13 -3.61
C ASP A 184 18.39 -1.76 -2.91
N ASP A 185 19.24 -1.56 -1.89
CA ASP A 185 19.34 -0.28 -1.15
C ASP A 185 19.66 0.90 -2.10
N ALA A 186 20.44 0.68 -3.15
CA ALA A 186 20.88 1.73 -4.07
C ALA A 186 19.75 2.14 -5.02
N ASP A 187 18.91 1.19 -5.44
CA ASP A 187 17.72 1.48 -6.23
C ASP A 187 16.78 2.45 -5.51
N LEU A 188 16.68 2.32 -4.19
CA LEU A 188 15.75 3.08 -3.35
C LEU A 188 16.36 4.36 -2.75
N SER A 189 17.68 4.52 -2.80
CA SER A 189 18.39 5.63 -2.16
C SER A 189 18.80 6.72 -3.16
N ASN A 190 19.16 7.88 -2.62
CA ASN A 190 19.73 8.98 -3.40
C ASN A 190 18.80 9.60 -4.45
N TRP A 191 17.49 9.57 -4.23
CA TRP A 191 16.50 10.18 -5.12
C TRP A 191 16.42 11.71 -5.01
N SER A 192 17.13 12.28 -4.02
CA SER A 192 17.07 13.66 -3.51
C SER A 192 16.11 13.79 -2.35
N CYS A 193 14.96 13.11 -2.40
CA CYS A 193 14.10 12.74 -1.27
C CYS A 193 13.56 11.35 -1.60
N SER A 194 14.10 10.29 -1.02
CA SER A 194 13.63 8.93 -1.30
C SER A 194 12.33 8.58 -0.59
N VAL A 195 11.99 9.31 0.48
CA VAL A 195 10.89 8.97 1.39
C VAL A 195 10.02 10.19 1.64
N HIS A 196 8.73 10.05 1.34
CA HIS A 196 7.71 11.10 1.47
C HIS A 196 6.79 10.85 2.66
N GLU A 197 6.47 9.57 2.89
CA GLU A 197 5.71 9.11 4.04
C GLU A 197 6.37 7.91 4.70
N VAL A 198 6.31 7.82 6.03
CA VAL A 198 6.69 6.62 6.78
C VAL A 198 5.48 6.05 7.51
N PHE A 199 5.41 4.72 7.63
CA PHE A 199 4.37 4.01 8.37
C PHE A 199 4.74 3.96 9.86
N ALA A 200 4.09 4.82 10.65
CA ALA A 200 4.32 4.91 12.09
C ALA A 200 3.66 3.77 12.88
N SER A 201 2.52 3.26 12.40
CA SER A 201 1.82 2.11 12.96
C SER A 201 0.99 1.42 11.89
N TYR A 202 0.91 0.09 11.95
CA TYR A 202 0.18 -0.76 11.03
C TYR A 202 -0.02 -2.14 11.68
N PRO A 203 -0.96 -2.97 11.19
CA PRO A 203 -1.13 -4.33 11.69
C PRO A 203 0.11 -5.17 11.36
N THR A 204 0.79 -5.71 12.37
CA THR A 204 1.94 -6.63 12.20
C THR A 204 1.56 -8.09 12.41
N THR A 205 0.31 -8.34 12.82
CA THR A 205 -0.18 -9.66 13.22
C THR A 205 -1.49 -10.05 12.56
N GLY A 206 -1.74 -11.36 12.52
CA GLY A 206 -2.96 -11.96 11.99
C GLY A 206 -3.06 -11.94 10.45
N LEU A 207 -4.28 -12.13 9.95
CA LEU A 207 -4.56 -12.32 8.51
C LEU A 207 -4.03 -11.18 7.61
N TYR A 208 -4.00 -9.97 8.16
CA TYR A 208 -3.51 -8.77 7.48
C TYR A 208 -2.23 -8.22 8.12
N GLY A 209 -1.41 -9.09 8.73
CA GLY A 209 -0.10 -8.69 9.24
C GLY A 209 0.84 -8.27 8.11
N PHE A 210 1.40 -7.06 8.23
CA PHE A 210 2.39 -6.49 7.32
C PHE A 210 3.79 -6.59 7.91
N GLU A 211 4.75 -6.72 7.01
CA GLU A 211 6.19 -6.69 7.27
C GLU A 211 6.84 -5.46 6.63
N PRO A 212 7.80 -4.80 7.32
CA PRO A 212 8.70 -3.86 6.68
C PRO A 212 9.49 -4.51 5.57
N LEU A 213 9.38 -3.99 4.35
CA LEU A 213 10.30 -4.32 3.27
C LEU A 213 11.50 -3.38 3.31
N ALA A 214 11.23 -2.08 3.37
CA ALA A 214 12.26 -1.05 3.36
C ALA A 214 11.98 0.05 4.39
N ILE A 215 13.06 0.53 5.00
CA ILE A 215 13.04 1.60 5.99
C ILE A 215 13.75 2.85 5.48
N ALA A 216 13.30 4.01 5.95
CA ALA A 216 14.09 5.21 5.99
C ALA A 216 15.16 5.03 7.08
N ARG A 217 16.38 4.67 6.68
CA ARG A 217 17.45 4.32 7.62
C ARG A 217 17.79 5.54 8.48
N ASN A 218 17.98 5.30 9.78
CA ASN A 218 18.24 6.30 10.82
C ASN A 218 17.15 7.38 10.96
N ALA A 219 15.98 7.20 10.35
CA ALA A 219 14.84 8.06 10.60
C ALA A 219 14.40 7.97 12.07
N ILE A 220 13.92 9.09 12.61
CA ILE A 220 13.50 9.22 14.01
C ILE A 220 11.99 9.48 14.15
N GLY A 221 11.47 9.35 15.37
CA GLY A 221 10.08 9.63 15.73
C GLY A 221 9.23 8.36 15.90
N GLU A 222 7.91 8.49 15.78
CA GLU A 222 6.99 7.35 15.92
C GLU A 222 7.21 6.32 14.80
N GLY A 223 7.15 5.03 15.15
CA GLY A 223 7.35 3.91 14.23
C GLY A 223 8.81 3.49 14.03
N VAL A 224 9.76 4.07 14.76
CA VAL A 224 11.16 3.61 14.74
C VAL A 224 11.24 2.16 15.20
N GLN A 225 11.94 1.35 14.43
CA GLN A 225 12.18 -0.07 14.65
C GLN A 225 13.66 -0.40 14.42
N THR A 226 14.11 -1.49 15.03
CA THR A 226 15.44 -2.08 14.82
C THR A 226 15.26 -3.45 14.19
N PHE A 227 16.09 -3.78 13.19
CA PHE A 227 15.95 -4.96 12.35
C PHE A 227 17.08 -5.97 12.58
N ALA A 228 16.94 -7.16 11.99
CA ALA A 228 17.82 -8.31 12.21
C ALA A 228 19.30 -8.04 11.88
N ASP A 229 19.55 -7.20 10.88
CA ASP A 229 20.88 -6.76 10.46
C ASP A 229 21.48 -5.65 11.35
N GLY A 230 20.77 -5.26 12.42
CA GLY A 230 21.16 -4.21 13.35
C GLY A 230 20.85 -2.80 12.87
N SER A 231 20.28 -2.65 11.68
CA SER A 231 19.82 -1.35 11.18
C SER A 231 18.63 -0.83 12.00
N THR A 232 18.45 0.49 11.99
CA THR A 232 17.33 1.15 12.67
C THR A 232 16.76 2.22 11.75
N GLY A 233 15.45 2.43 11.82
CA GLY A 233 14.76 3.43 11.01
C GLY A 233 13.25 3.27 11.11
N VAL A 234 12.51 3.92 10.21
CA VAL A 234 11.05 3.84 10.16
C VAL A 234 10.64 3.24 8.82
N PRO A 235 9.78 2.20 8.78
CA PRO A 235 9.30 1.62 7.53
C PRO A 235 8.63 2.67 6.64
N TYR A 236 8.94 2.63 5.35
CA TYR A 236 8.22 3.41 4.33
C TYR A 236 7.76 2.55 3.15
N ILE A 237 8.21 1.30 3.07
CA ILE A 237 7.59 0.29 2.23
C ILE A 237 7.24 -0.89 3.14
N ILE A 238 5.96 -1.22 3.21
CA ILE A 238 5.46 -2.37 3.98
C ILE A 238 4.67 -3.29 3.06
N VAL A 239 4.72 -4.59 3.35
CA VAL A 239 4.09 -5.60 2.52
C VAL A 239 3.40 -6.69 3.33
N LYS A 240 2.26 -7.19 2.82
CA LYS A 240 1.68 -8.46 3.25
C LYS A 240 2.19 -9.53 2.30
N GLY A 241 2.95 -10.49 2.83
CA GLY A 241 3.51 -11.60 2.07
C GLY A 241 5.03 -11.55 1.84
N ALA A 242 5.77 -10.63 2.46
CA ALA A 242 7.23 -10.78 2.57
C ALA A 242 7.58 -11.79 3.65
N THR A 243 8.69 -12.48 3.44
CA THR A 243 9.23 -13.48 4.34
C THR A 243 10.24 -12.78 5.28
N PRO A 244 9.97 -12.72 6.60
CA PRO A 244 10.92 -12.16 7.54
C PRO A 244 12.23 -12.97 7.57
N ALA A 245 13.32 -12.36 8.05
CA ALA A 245 14.58 -13.07 8.22
C ALA A 245 14.41 -14.22 9.24
N GLY A 246 14.97 -15.40 8.92
CA GLY A 246 14.80 -16.60 9.75
C GLY A 246 13.70 -17.54 9.24
N CYS A 247 12.65 -16.98 8.63
CA CYS A 247 11.47 -17.73 8.29
C CYS A 247 11.72 -18.96 7.40
N GLY A 248 11.19 -20.10 7.83
CA GLY A 248 11.33 -21.39 7.15
C GLY A 248 12.48 -22.24 7.67
N ASN A 249 13.18 -21.81 8.74
CA ASN A 249 14.24 -22.57 9.38
C ASN A 249 13.72 -23.53 10.47
N GLY A 250 12.45 -23.41 10.87
CA GLY A 250 11.79 -24.22 11.89
C GLY A 250 12.01 -23.72 13.33
N ILE A 251 12.47 -22.49 13.51
CA ILE A 251 12.72 -21.83 14.78
C ILE A 251 11.87 -20.58 14.82
N PHE A 252 10.94 -20.50 15.79
CA PHE A 252 10.13 -19.31 15.98
C PHE A 252 10.97 -18.16 16.56
N GLU A 253 11.15 -17.10 15.77
CA GLU A 253 11.97 -15.94 16.06
C GLU A 253 11.11 -14.65 16.11
N PRO A 254 10.33 -14.42 17.18
CA PRO A 254 9.34 -13.32 17.24
C PRO A 254 9.95 -11.93 17.08
N HIS A 255 11.25 -11.78 17.38
CA HIS A 255 11.97 -10.52 17.23
C HIS A 255 12.19 -10.15 15.76
N PHE A 256 12.07 -11.10 14.84
CA PHE A 256 12.11 -10.87 13.40
C PHE A 256 10.72 -10.76 12.78
N GLY A 257 9.65 -10.72 13.58
CA GLY A 257 8.29 -10.54 13.08
C GLY A 257 7.58 -11.86 12.73
N GLU A 258 8.18 -13.01 13.00
CA GLU A 258 7.50 -14.29 12.86
C GLU A 258 6.32 -14.41 13.84
N GLU A 259 5.25 -15.08 13.41
CA GLU A 259 4.18 -15.57 14.28
C GLU A 259 4.27 -17.10 14.45
N CYS A 260 4.98 -17.76 13.54
CA CYS A 260 5.17 -19.19 13.46
C CYS A 260 6.39 -19.49 12.59
N ASP A 261 7.00 -20.66 12.77
CA ASP A 261 7.91 -21.21 11.79
C ASP A 261 7.84 -22.74 11.84
N GLU A 262 7.10 -23.33 10.89
CA GLU A 262 7.00 -24.78 10.71
C GLU A 262 8.08 -25.31 9.75
N GLY A 263 9.10 -24.49 9.44
CA GLY A 263 10.20 -24.83 8.57
C GLY A 263 9.74 -25.06 7.12
N PRO A 264 10.13 -26.18 6.48
CA PRO A 264 9.68 -26.53 5.13
C PRO A 264 8.15 -26.70 4.97
N MET A 265 7.39 -26.72 6.07
CA MET A 265 5.93 -26.80 6.02
C MET A 265 5.23 -25.46 5.83
N ASN A 266 5.93 -24.34 5.98
CA ASN A 266 5.37 -23.00 5.79
C ASN A 266 4.73 -22.86 4.40
N GLY A 267 3.46 -22.43 4.37
CA GLY A 267 2.69 -22.23 3.14
C GLY A 267 2.15 -23.51 2.49
N ASN A 268 2.44 -24.69 3.04
CA ASN A 268 1.89 -25.94 2.50
C ASN A 268 0.40 -26.11 2.87
N PRO A 269 -0.41 -26.80 2.05
CA PRO A 269 -1.79 -27.10 2.39
C PRO A 269 -1.92 -27.80 3.75
N GLY A 270 -2.73 -27.21 4.63
CA GLY A 270 -2.94 -27.72 6.00
C GLY A 270 -1.98 -27.15 7.05
N SER A 271 -0.94 -26.41 6.65
CA SER A 271 -0.12 -25.61 7.58
C SER A 271 -0.93 -24.41 8.09
N GLY A 272 -0.87 -24.16 9.39
CA GLY A 272 -1.40 -22.92 9.98
C GLY A 272 -0.48 -21.72 9.73
N CYS A 273 0.73 -21.97 9.23
CA CYS A 273 1.78 -20.99 8.98
C CYS A 273 1.90 -20.69 7.48
N SER A 274 1.86 -19.42 7.10
CA SER A 274 2.10 -18.99 5.72
C SER A 274 3.58 -19.15 5.34
N SER A 275 3.89 -19.06 4.04
CA SER A 275 5.28 -18.97 3.53
C SER A 275 6.03 -17.72 4.01
N SER A 276 5.33 -16.80 4.67
CA SER A 276 5.85 -15.56 5.26
C SER A 276 5.89 -15.62 6.79
N CYS A 277 5.80 -16.81 7.39
CA CYS A 277 5.81 -17.00 8.85
C CYS A 277 4.72 -16.24 9.59
N LYS A 278 3.54 -16.11 8.95
CA LYS A 278 2.33 -15.52 9.54
C LYS A 278 1.28 -16.59 9.80
N CYS A 279 0.56 -16.47 10.91
CA CYS A 279 -0.52 -17.38 11.22
C CYS A 279 -1.76 -17.03 10.39
N THR A 280 -2.07 -17.88 9.41
CA THR A 280 -3.16 -17.63 8.46
C THR A 280 -4.53 -17.56 9.13
N ASN A 281 -4.68 -18.22 10.29
CA ASN A 281 -5.90 -18.23 11.10
C ASN A 281 -5.69 -17.58 12.48
N GLY A 282 -4.66 -16.77 12.64
CA GLY A 282 -4.26 -16.17 13.92
C GLY A 282 -3.46 -17.13 14.82
N ALA A 283 -2.83 -16.58 15.85
CA ALA A 283 -1.99 -17.31 16.79
C ALA A 283 -2.77 -17.73 18.06
N VAL A 284 -2.55 -18.95 18.55
CA VAL A 284 -3.08 -19.45 19.83
C VAL A 284 -2.11 -19.19 20.99
N ALA A 285 -0.82 -19.17 20.68
CA ALA A 285 0.29 -18.91 21.58
C ALA A 285 1.49 -18.41 20.76
N PRO A 286 2.52 -17.82 21.37
CA PRO A 286 3.74 -17.45 20.65
C PRO A 286 4.32 -18.66 19.89
N GLY A 287 4.48 -18.52 18.57
CA GLY A 287 5.02 -19.56 17.69
C GLY A 287 4.03 -20.66 17.28
N VAL A 288 2.76 -20.56 17.69
CA VAL A 288 1.75 -21.59 17.43
C VAL A 288 0.50 -20.97 16.80
N CYS A 289 0.18 -21.40 15.58
CA CYS A 289 -1.01 -20.96 14.87
C CYS A 289 -2.26 -21.76 15.20
N HIS A 290 -3.43 -21.14 15.00
CA HIS A 290 -4.69 -21.87 14.94
C HIS A 290 -4.65 -22.92 13.82
N PRO A 291 -5.16 -24.15 14.07
CA PRO A 291 -5.19 -25.20 13.06
C PRO A 291 -6.08 -24.80 11.88
N VAL A 292 -5.70 -25.23 10.68
CA VAL A 292 -6.53 -25.08 9.48
C VAL A 292 -7.80 -25.92 9.64
N PRO A 293 -9.02 -25.36 9.48
CA PRO A 293 -10.26 -26.13 9.60
C PRO A 293 -10.27 -27.33 8.64
N ALA A 294 -10.53 -28.54 9.17
CA ALA A 294 -10.42 -29.82 8.47
C ALA A 294 -11.35 -30.03 7.25
N ASN A 295 -12.22 -29.07 6.93
CA ASN A 295 -13.14 -29.12 5.80
C ASN A 295 -12.74 -28.21 4.63
N SER A 296 -11.57 -27.58 4.71
CA SER A 296 -11.00 -26.76 3.64
C SER A 296 -10.36 -27.64 2.58
N THR A 297 -11.17 -28.21 1.69
CA THR A 297 -10.69 -28.40 0.32
C THR A 297 -10.57 -27.00 -0.26
N TYR A 298 -9.36 -26.58 -0.63
CA TYR A 298 -9.14 -25.28 -1.27
C TYR A 298 -9.86 -25.30 -2.62
N ASN A 299 -11.12 -24.90 -2.61
CA ASN A 299 -11.94 -24.62 -3.76
C ASN A 299 -12.13 -23.10 -3.72
N PRO A 300 -11.58 -22.32 -4.66
CA PRO A 300 -11.57 -20.85 -4.58
C PRO A 300 -12.96 -20.21 -4.75
N THR A 301 -14.02 -21.01 -4.67
CA THR A 301 -15.41 -20.58 -4.70
C THR A 301 -16.10 -21.07 -3.43
N LEU A 302 -16.30 -20.17 -2.45
CA LEU A 302 -17.38 -20.12 -1.43
C LEU A 302 -16.84 -19.33 -0.21
N SER A 303 -17.55 -18.43 0.47
CA SER A 303 -18.97 -18.39 0.79
C SER A 303 -19.35 -16.96 1.18
N THR A 304 -20.45 -16.44 0.66
CA THR A 304 -21.20 -15.34 1.26
C THR A 304 -21.60 -15.69 2.70
N PRO A 305 -21.52 -14.78 3.68
CA PRO A 305 -22.05 -15.04 5.01
C PRO A 305 -23.58 -15.16 4.93
N SER A 306 -24.10 -16.31 5.37
CA SER A 306 -25.54 -16.53 5.54
C SER A 306 -26.06 -15.57 6.62
N VAL A 307 -26.81 -14.56 6.20
CA VAL A 307 -27.62 -13.73 7.10
C VAL A 307 -28.65 -14.64 7.75
N SER A 308 -28.52 -14.86 9.06
CA SER A 308 -29.55 -15.53 9.84
C SER A 308 -30.79 -14.64 9.90
N THR A 309 -31.85 -15.07 9.25
CA THR A 309 -33.20 -14.49 9.39
C THR A 309 -33.66 -14.56 10.85
N PRO A 310 -34.13 -13.47 11.47
CA PRO A 310 -34.77 -13.53 12.78
C PRO A 310 -36.17 -14.19 12.67
N PRO A 311 -36.67 -14.81 13.74
CA PRO A 311 -37.94 -15.54 13.70
C PRO A 311 -39.12 -14.59 13.56
N LEU A 312 -40.14 -15.07 12.85
CA LEU A 312 -41.44 -14.43 12.67
C LEU A 312 -42.11 -14.17 14.02
N PHE A 313 -42.19 -12.89 14.42
CA PHE A 313 -43.15 -12.44 15.43
C PHE A 313 -44.43 -11.95 14.76
N ALA A 314 -45.54 -12.40 15.33
CA ALA A 314 -46.89 -12.23 14.84
C ALA A 314 -47.32 -10.75 14.72
N SER A 315 -48.17 -10.51 13.73
CA SER A 315 -48.85 -9.25 13.44
C SER A 315 -49.45 -8.58 14.68
N ILE A 316 -49.06 -7.33 14.91
CA ILE A 316 -49.86 -6.40 15.70
C ILE A 316 -50.00 -5.11 14.89
N THR A 317 -51.26 -4.75 14.68
CA THR A 317 -51.83 -3.66 13.89
C THR A 317 -51.29 -2.29 14.34
N MET A 318 -50.87 -1.45 13.40
CA MET A 318 -50.54 -0.04 13.68
C MET A 318 -51.80 0.80 13.94
N PRO A 319 -51.80 1.74 14.89
CA PRO A 319 -52.71 2.88 14.88
C PRO A 319 -52.11 4.08 14.10
N PRO A 320 -52.96 5.01 13.60
CA PRO A 320 -52.60 6.06 12.65
C PRO A 320 -51.90 7.28 13.29
N PRO A 321 -51.32 8.20 12.49
CA PRO A 321 -50.50 9.29 13.00
C PRO A 321 -51.36 10.43 13.57
N PHE A 322 -51.00 10.91 14.75
CA PHE A 322 -51.48 12.18 15.30
C PHE A 322 -50.48 13.30 15.07
N THR A 323 -51.01 14.42 14.59
CA THR A 323 -50.37 15.69 14.26
C THR A 323 -50.20 16.62 15.47
N ARG A 324 -49.18 17.52 15.39
CA ARG A 324 -48.98 18.79 16.13
C ARG A 324 -48.69 18.64 17.64
N SER A 325 -47.99 19.54 18.34
CA SER A 325 -47.74 20.96 18.14
C SER A 325 -46.51 21.40 18.97
N SER A 326 -45.91 22.53 18.59
CA SER A 326 -44.91 23.26 19.37
C SER A 326 -45.49 23.84 20.66
N SER A 327 -44.77 23.68 21.77
CA SER A 327 -44.84 24.59 22.92
C SER A 327 -43.66 24.37 23.85
N VAL A 328 -42.87 25.43 24.04
CA VAL A 328 -41.86 25.59 25.09
C VAL A 328 -42.56 25.84 26.43
N PRO A 329 -41.99 25.40 27.56
CA PRO A 329 -41.74 26.37 28.62
C PRO A 329 -40.36 26.25 29.29
N LEU A 330 -39.87 27.42 29.66
CA LEU A 330 -38.77 27.77 30.56
C LEU A 330 -39.04 27.18 31.98
N ILE A 331 -38.05 26.72 32.76
CA ILE A 331 -37.44 27.49 33.88
C ILE A 331 -36.36 26.63 34.58
N THR A 332 -35.20 27.29 34.75
CA THR A 332 -34.09 27.21 35.74
C THR A 332 -33.75 25.93 36.50
N SER A 333 -32.45 25.61 36.52
CA SER A 333 -31.76 25.23 37.75
C SER A 333 -30.33 25.78 37.77
N SER A 334 -29.91 26.17 38.96
CA SER A 334 -28.73 26.94 39.34
C SER A 334 -27.75 26.08 40.13
N SER A 335 -26.44 26.19 39.85
CA SER A 335 -25.34 26.10 40.83
C SER A 335 -24.02 26.43 40.13
N GLN A 336 -23.49 27.64 40.35
CA GLN A 336 -22.37 27.94 41.24
C GLN A 336 -21.00 27.41 40.74
N PHE A 337 -20.30 28.29 40.01
CA PHE A 337 -18.84 28.29 39.90
C PHE A 337 -18.29 29.39 40.83
N SER A 338 -17.40 29.01 41.74
CA SER A 338 -16.62 29.94 42.54
C SER A 338 -15.29 30.25 41.86
N ASN A 339 -15.06 31.54 41.69
CA ASN A 339 -13.83 32.21 41.26
C ASN A 339 -12.74 32.22 42.34
N SER A 340 -11.47 32.25 41.91
CA SER A 340 -10.38 33.16 42.35
C SER A 340 -9.06 32.64 41.73
N SER A 341 -8.27 33.33 40.90
CA SER A 341 -7.73 34.70 40.77
C SER A 341 -6.24 34.79 41.19
N LEU A 342 -5.38 34.94 40.16
CA LEU A 342 -4.20 35.83 40.01
C LEU A 342 -3.11 35.91 41.09
N SER A 343 -1.84 35.75 40.67
CA SER A 343 -0.76 36.74 40.86
C SER A 343 0.53 36.37 40.10
N SER A 344 1.42 37.35 39.98
CA SER A 344 2.39 37.66 38.91
C SER A 344 3.88 37.62 39.33
N VAL A 345 4.77 37.94 38.36
CA VAL A 345 6.20 38.39 38.44
C VAL A 345 7.23 37.24 38.70
N SER A 346 8.45 37.11 38.12
CA SER A 346 9.45 38.02 37.50
C SER A 346 10.51 37.25 36.67
N THR A 347 11.17 37.90 35.72
CA THR A 347 12.43 37.49 35.03
C THR A 347 13.68 37.66 35.93
N PRO A 348 14.88 37.10 35.59
CA PRO A 348 15.84 37.84 34.75
C PRO A 348 16.80 37.03 33.84
N ALA A 349 17.18 37.69 32.73
CA ALA A 349 18.51 37.86 32.11
C ALA A 349 19.34 36.68 31.53
N GLU A 350 19.73 36.92 30.27
CA GLU A 350 20.77 36.30 29.43
C GLU A 350 22.22 36.64 29.93
N PRO A 351 23.27 36.03 29.34
CA PRO A 351 24.01 36.82 28.36
C PRO A 351 24.45 36.09 27.08
N SER A 352 24.50 36.90 26.04
CA SER A 352 24.95 36.64 24.68
C SER A 352 26.45 36.34 24.56
N THR A 353 26.85 35.57 23.54
CA THR A 353 28.12 35.78 22.84
C THR A 353 27.93 35.66 21.32
N THR A 354 28.47 36.66 20.66
CA THR A 354 28.44 36.94 19.21
C THR A 354 29.71 36.36 18.60
N VAL A 355 29.63 35.70 17.43
CA VAL A 355 30.75 35.68 16.48
C VAL A 355 30.22 35.87 15.06
N LEU A 356 30.86 36.82 14.39
CA LEU A 356 30.63 37.36 13.06
C LEU A 356 31.13 36.42 11.94
N SER A 357 30.39 36.45 10.82
CA SER A 357 30.85 36.56 9.42
C SER A 357 31.84 35.54 8.83
N THR A 358 31.45 34.93 7.71
CA THR A 358 31.90 35.40 6.38
C THR A 358 31.15 34.70 5.25
N SER A 359 30.45 35.51 4.46
CA SER A 359 30.03 35.22 3.11
C SER A 359 31.24 35.32 2.17
N THR A 360 31.43 34.31 1.32
CA THR A 360 32.22 34.44 0.09
C THR A 360 31.38 33.93 -1.07
N SER A 361 31.06 34.87 -1.95
CA SER A 361 30.61 34.63 -3.31
C SER A 361 31.83 34.36 -4.18
N PHE A 362 31.76 33.38 -5.07
CA PHE A 362 32.57 33.38 -6.29
C PHE A 362 31.71 33.09 -7.51
N MET A 363 32.05 33.87 -8.53
CA MET A 363 31.43 34.05 -9.83
C MET A 363 31.65 32.87 -10.77
N ASN A 364 30.59 32.57 -11.54
CA ASN A 364 30.55 32.60 -13.01
C ASN A 364 31.56 31.76 -13.82
N THR A 365 31.05 30.80 -14.60
CA THR A 365 31.33 30.58 -16.04
C THR A 365 30.40 29.45 -16.50
N SER A 366 29.37 29.67 -17.30
CA SER A 366 29.36 29.87 -18.76
C SER A 366 28.66 28.69 -19.44
N SER A 367 27.48 29.02 -19.98
CA SER A 367 26.75 28.30 -21.00
C SER A 367 27.64 27.86 -22.18
N MET A 368 27.42 26.64 -22.67
CA MET A 368 27.51 26.37 -24.10
C MET A 368 26.35 25.48 -24.53
N ALA A 369 25.30 26.15 -25.02
CA ALA A 369 24.35 25.58 -25.96
C ALA A 369 25.08 25.36 -27.31
N CYS A 370 25.02 24.15 -27.85
CA CYS A 370 25.28 23.93 -29.28
C CYS A 370 23.93 23.84 -30.00
N HIS A 371 23.68 24.87 -30.80
CA HIS A 371 22.58 24.95 -31.76
C HIS A 371 22.78 23.92 -32.88
N ILE A 372 21.67 23.29 -33.24
CA ILE A 372 21.50 22.39 -34.39
C ILE A 372 21.69 23.18 -35.69
N ASN A 373 22.46 22.63 -36.64
CA ASN A 373 22.24 22.81 -38.07
C ASN A 373 22.59 21.51 -38.82
N THR A 374 21.64 21.01 -39.59
CA THR A 374 21.65 19.78 -40.41
C THR A 374 22.28 20.05 -41.81
N PRO A 375 22.30 19.11 -42.79
CA PRO A 375 22.30 17.63 -42.79
C PRO A 375 23.43 17.02 -43.68
N ILE A 376 23.52 15.67 -43.73
CA ILE A 376 23.77 14.80 -44.91
C ILE A 376 24.74 13.61 -44.64
N HIS A 377 24.18 12.41 -44.84
CA HIS A 377 24.72 11.08 -45.20
C HIS A 377 25.84 10.33 -44.41
N ARG A 378 25.35 9.22 -43.81
CA ARG A 378 25.86 7.82 -43.77
C ARG A 378 27.11 7.47 -42.92
N PRO A 379 27.13 6.23 -42.36
CA PRO A 379 27.93 5.90 -41.19
C PRO A 379 29.30 5.33 -41.55
N SER A 380 30.28 5.55 -40.68
CA SER A 380 31.51 4.77 -40.65
C SER A 380 31.90 4.50 -39.20
N ASN A 381 32.13 3.22 -38.93
CA ASN A 381 32.57 2.67 -37.66
C ASN A 381 33.81 3.38 -37.11
N CYS A 382 33.80 3.71 -35.82
CA CYS A 382 35.02 3.92 -35.06
C CYS A 382 34.90 3.21 -33.70
N PHE A 383 35.54 2.04 -33.63
CA PHE A 383 36.08 1.49 -32.39
C PHE A 383 37.06 2.48 -31.78
N THR A 384 36.98 2.72 -30.47
CA THR A 384 38.13 3.18 -29.68
C THR A 384 38.17 2.45 -28.34
N GLN A 385 39.30 1.78 -28.14
CA GLN A 385 39.74 1.06 -26.96
C GLN A 385 39.87 1.95 -25.72
N SER A 386 39.66 1.29 -24.57
CA SER A 386 40.03 1.73 -23.23
C SER A 386 41.50 2.17 -23.15
N LEU A 387 41.74 3.31 -22.48
CA LEU A 387 43.04 3.66 -21.93
C LEU A 387 42.92 3.77 -20.41
N TYR A 388 43.62 2.86 -19.75
CA TYR A 388 43.89 2.82 -18.32
C TYR A 388 44.86 3.95 -17.95
N ILE A 389 44.53 4.77 -16.95
CA ILE A 389 45.50 5.62 -16.25
C ILE A 389 45.30 5.43 -14.74
N ARG A 390 46.27 4.76 -14.10
CA ARG A 390 46.54 4.85 -12.67
C ARG A 390 47.45 6.05 -12.45
N PHE A 391 47.18 6.86 -11.43
CA PHE A 391 48.23 7.57 -10.70
C PHE A 391 48.01 7.43 -9.19
N ALA A 392 49.17 7.42 -8.53
CA ALA A 392 49.44 7.21 -7.12
C ALA A 392 48.93 8.33 -6.22
#